data_AF-A0A9D6LRZ3-F1
#
_entry.id   AF-A0A9D6LRZ3-F1
#
_cell.length_a   1.000
_cell.length_b   1.000
_cell.length_c   1.000
_cell.angle_alpha   90.00
_cell.angle_beta   90.00
_cell.angle_gamma   90.00
#
_symmetry.space_group_name_H-M   'P 1'
#
loop_
_entity.id
_entity.type
_entity.pdbx_description
1 polymer ?
#
loop_
_entity_poly.entity_id
_entity_poly.type
_entity_poly.pdbx_seq_one_letter_code
_entity_poly.pdbx_strand_id
1 'polypeptide(L)'
;MKALTLDEVRAMAVSHFRTDEVNYPPLATLWMRNARHDFLLKHAVLHQQKAVGALAGLVEPLDHGGALDHNGLLVAIRKTIVNAMEIAAVAGIASDEVEAEIGRWAREPVTA
;
A
#
# COMPACT_ATOMS: atom_id res chain seq x y z
N MET A 1 -7.80 7.56 21.00
CA MET A 1 -6.50 6.98 20.55
C MET A 1 -5.75 8.04 19.77
N LYS A 2 -4.41 8.06 19.85
CA LYS A 2 -3.55 8.94 19.06
C LYS A 2 -3.47 8.42 17.61
N ALA A 3 -3.50 9.32 16.62
CA ALA A 3 -3.25 8.97 15.22
C ALA A 3 -1.77 8.61 15.03
N LEU A 4 -1.51 7.63 14.16
CA LEU A 4 -0.15 7.24 13.79
C LEU A 4 0.43 8.20 12.74
N THR A 5 1.73 8.44 12.79
CA THR A 5 2.48 9.12 11.72
C THR A 5 2.67 8.21 10.51
N LEU A 6 3.02 8.75 9.33
CA LEU A 6 3.33 7.90 8.18
C LEU A 6 4.53 6.99 8.43
N ASP A 7 5.49 7.42 9.24
CA ASP A 7 6.62 6.57 9.62
C ASP A 7 6.21 5.40 10.53
N GLU A 8 5.31 5.64 11.49
CA GLU A 8 4.73 4.57 12.31
C GLU A 8 3.89 3.60 11.45
N VAL A 9 3.15 4.11 10.46
CA VAL A 9 2.42 3.28 9.49
C VAL A 9 3.38 2.46 8.63
N ARG A 10 4.49 3.05 8.15
CA ARG A 10 5.53 2.35 7.38
C ARG A 10 6.17 1.23 8.18
N ALA A 11 6.55 1.50 9.43
CA ALA A 11 7.13 0.51 10.32
C ALA A 11 6.15 -0.65 10.61
N MET A 12 4.87 -0.32 10.81
CA MET A 12 3.82 -1.32 10.96
C MET A 12 3.63 -2.15 9.69
N ALA A 13 3.62 -1.54 8.51
CA ALA A 13 3.48 -2.25 7.23
C ALA A 13 4.60 -3.27 7.05
N VAL A 14 5.86 -2.85 7.21
CA VAL A 14 7.04 -3.74 7.10
C VAL A 14 6.98 -4.89 8.11
N SER A 15 6.51 -4.64 9.33
CA SER A 15 6.39 -5.69 10.35
C SER A 15 5.23 -6.68 10.10
N HIS A 16 4.14 -6.23 9.46
CA HIS A 16 3.03 -7.11 9.08
C HIS A 16 3.36 -7.97 7.87
N PHE A 17 4.03 -7.40 6.86
CA PHE A 17 4.36 -8.09 5.61
C PHE A 17 5.75 -8.71 5.66
N ARG A 18 6.00 -9.56 6.66
CA ARG A 18 7.29 -10.27 6.80
C ARG A 18 7.57 -11.11 5.55
N THR A 19 8.37 -10.54 4.66
CA THR A 19 8.77 -11.11 3.38
C THR A 19 10.13 -11.79 3.55
N ASP A 20 10.09 -12.95 4.20
CA ASP A 20 11.24 -13.82 4.43
C ASP A 20 11.15 -15.10 3.58
N GLU A 21 12.22 -15.89 3.64
CA GLU A 21 12.35 -17.13 2.85
C GLU A 21 11.41 -18.24 3.31
N VAL A 22 10.83 -18.11 4.51
CA VAL A 22 9.82 -19.03 5.03
C VAL A 22 8.49 -18.76 4.34
N ASN A 23 8.09 -17.50 4.24
CA ASN A 23 6.84 -17.11 3.58
C ASN A 23 6.97 -17.09 2.05
N TYR A 24 8.19 -16.90 1.53
CA TYR A 24 8.48 -16.82 0.09
C TYR A 24 9.70 -17.66 -0.27
N PRO A 25 9.55 -18.97 -0.47
CA PRO A 25 10.65 -19.87 -0.84
C PRO A 25 11.53 -19.40 -2.02
N PRO A 26 11.00 -18.71 -3.06
CA PRO A 26 11.84 -18.15 -4.12
C PRO A 26 12.90 -17.17 -3.62
N LEU A 27 12.71 -16.50 -2.48
CA LEU A 27 13.71 -15.58 -1.93
C LEU A 27 15.03 -16.28 -1.56
N ALA A 28 14.99 -17.58 -1.22
CA ALA A 28 16.16 -18.36 -0.85
C ALA A 28 17.12 -18.58 -2.04
N THR A 29 16.63 -18.42 -3.27
CA THR A 29 17.42 -18.61 -4.50
C THR A 29 17.73 -17.31 -5.22
N LEU A 30 17.24 -16.17 -4.69
CA LEU A 30 17.48 -14.83 -5.23
C LEU A 30 18.67 -14.17 -4.51
N TRP A 31 19.87 -14.65 -4.82
CA TRP A 31 21.14 -14.19 -4.22
C TRP A 31 21.56 -12.79 -4.70
N MET A 32 21.13 -12.40 -5.90
CA MET A 32 21.39 -11.07 -6.44
C MET A 32 20.47 -10.04 -5.76
N ARG A 33 21.08 -9.03 -5.12
CA ARG A 33 20.37 -7.95 -4.42
C ARG A 33 19.23 -7.34 -5.24
N ASN A 34 19.47 -7.08 -6.53
CA ASN A 34 18.48 -6.49 -7.43
C ASN A 34 17.30 -7.45 -7.66
N ALA A 35 17.56 -8.75 -7.85
CA ALA A 35 16.50 -9.73 -8.08
C ALA A 35 15.60 -9.92 -6.84
N ARG A 36 16.20 -9.85 -5.64
CA ARG A 36 15.43 -9.85 -4.38
C ARG A 36 14.59 -8.58 -4.23
N HIS A 37 15.18 -7.42 -4.48
CA HIS A 37 14.46 -6.15 -4.45
C HIS A 37 13.28 -6.12 -5.43
N ASP A 38 13.50 -6.54 -6.69
CA ASP A 38 12.47 -6.54 -7.73
C ASP A 38 11.32 -7.50 -7.40
N PHE A 39 11.63 -8.65 -6.81
CA PHE A 39 10.62 -9.57 -6.30
C PHE A 39 9.76 -8.91 -5.22
N LEU A 40 10.38 -8.28 -4.22
CA LEU A 40 9.66 -7.63 -3.12
C LEU A 40 8.79 -6.48 -3.64
N LEU A 41 9.32 -5.66 -4.54
CA LEU A 41 8.60 -4.54 -5.11
C LEU A 41 7.39 -5.03 -5.92
N LYS A 42 7.60 -6.02 -6.80
CA LYS A 42 6.51 -6.66 -7.54
C LYS A 42 5.46 -7.23 -6.60
N HIS A 43 5.89 -7.87 -5.51
CA HIS A 43 4.99 -8.47 -4.53
C HIS A 43 4.12 -7.43 -3.82
N ALA A 44 4.72 -6.34 -3.33
CA ALA A 44 4.00 -5.24 -2.70
C ALA A 44 3.00 -4.57 -3.66
N VAL A 45 3.39 -4.37 -4.93
CA VAL A 45 2.49 -3.84 -5.98
C VAL A 45 1.32 -4.79 -6.26
N LEU A 46 1.53 -6.10 -6.23
CA LEU A 46 0.43 -7.07 -6.40
C LEU A 46 -0.58 -7.01 -5.25
N HIS A 47 -0.15 -6.76 -4.01
CA HIS A 47 -1.08 -6.51 -2.89
C HIS A 47 -1.87 -5.22 -3.09
N GLN A 48 -1.21 -4.16 -3.57
CA GLN A 48 -1.88 -2.92 -3.91
C GLN A 48 -2.93 -3.11 -5.01
N GLN A 49 -2.63 -3.87 -6.06
CA GLN A 49 -3.59 -4.21 -7.11
C GLN A 49 -4.82 -4.94 -6.55
N LYS A 50 -4.62 -5.89 -5.64
CA LYS A 50 -5.75 -6.59 -4.96
C LYS A 50 -6.59 -5.64 -4.12
N ALA A 51 -5.95 -4.69 -3.42
CA ALA A 51 -6.66 -3.70 -2.61
C ALA A 51 -7.53 -2.76 -3.48
N VAL A 52 -7.00 -2.34 -4.64
CA VAL A 52 -7.77 -1.55 -5.62
C VAL A 52 -8.95 -2.35 -6.17
N GLY A 53 -8.76 -3.63 -6.51
CA GLY A 53 -9.86 -4.50 -6.94
C GLY A 53 -10.94 -4.68 -5.87
N ALA A 54 -10.56 -4.77 -4.60
CA ALA A 54 -11.51 -4.82 -3.48
C ALA A 54 -12.30 -3.52 -3.34
N LEU A 55 -11.68 -2.34 -3.55
CA LEU A 55 -12.40 -1.07 -3.60
C LEU A 55 -13.44 -1.04 -4.72
N ALA A 56 -13.08 -1.52 -5.91
CA ALA A 56 -14.01 -1.61 -7.04
C ALA A 56 -15.22 -2.50 -6.74
N GLY A 57 -14.99 -3.69 -6.17
CA GLY A 57 -16.10 -4.59 -5.79
C GLY A 57 -17.00 -4.03 -4.69
N LEU A 58 -16.50 -3.13 -3.83
CA LEU A 58 -17.31 -2.49 -2.79
C LEU A 58 -18.24 -1.41 -3.33
N VAL A 59 -17.93 -0.82 -4.48
CA VAL A 59 -18.76 0.22 -5.11
C VAL A 59 -19.70 -0.34 -6.18
N GLU A 60 -19.44 -1.54 -6.71
CA GLU A 60 -20.28 -2.24 -7.69
C GLU A 60 -21.78 -2.29 -7.30
N PRO A 61 -22.18 -2.51 -6.03
CA PRO A 61 -23.60 -2.48 -5.68
C PRO A 61 -24.31 -1.15 -6.01
N LEU A 62 -23.59 -0.02 -6.03
CA LEU A 62 -24.17 1.29 -6.34
C LEU A 62 -24.70 1.36 -7.77
N ASP A 63 -24.07 0.67 -8.72
CA ASP A 63 -24.50 0.62 -10.13
C ASP A 63 -25.84 -0.09 -10.32
N HIS A 64 -26.28 -0.84 -9.30
CA HIS A 64 -27.53 -1.59 -9.29
C HIS A 64 -28.52 -1.06 -8.24
N GLY A 65 -28.27 0.12 -7.67
CA GLY A 65 -29.13 0.73 -6.64
C GLY A 65 -29.01 0.09 -5.25
N GLY A 66 -27.97 -0.70 -5.02
CA GLY A 66 -27.64 -1.29 -3.73
C GLY A 66 -27.05 -0.27 -2.74
N ALA A 67 -26.84 -0.71 -1.50
CA ALA A 67 -26.22 0.10 -0.45
C ALA A 67 -24.70 -0.06 -0.42
N LEU A 68 -24.00 1.01 -0.06
CA LEU A 68 -22.56 0.99 0.15
C LEU A 68 -22.21 0.36 1.51
N ASP A 69 -21.34 -0.64 1.53
CA ASP A 69 -20.72 -1.11 2.76
C ASP A 69 -19.63 -0.13 3.21
N HIS A 70 -20.02 0.83 4.05
CA HIS A 70 -19.11 1.84 4.60
C HIS A 70 -17.96 1.24 5.42
N ASN A 71 -18.20 0.16 6.16
CA ASN A 71 -17.17 -0.47 6.98
C ASN A 71 -16.16 -1.19 6.09
N GLY A 72 -16.64 -1.92 5.09
CA GLY A 72 -15.82 -2.54 4.05
C GLY A 72 -14.96 -1.50 3.33
N LEU A 73 -15.56 -0.36 2.94
CA LEU A 73 -14.86 0.74 2.28
C LEU A 73 -13.73 1.30 3.15
N LEU A 74 -13.99 1.57 4.43
CA LEU A 74 -12.97 2.07 5.36
C LEU A 74 -11.81 1.08 5.52
N VAL A 75 -12.11 -0.21 5.61
CA VAL A 75 -11.08 -1.28 5.68
C VAL A 75 -10.26 -1.34 4.40
N ALA A 76 -10.88 -1.19 3.23
CA ALA A 76 -10.20 -1.20 1.94
C ALA A 76 -9.32 0.04 1.72
N ILE A 77 -9.78 1.23 2.13
CA ILE A 77 -8.99 2.47 2.14
C ILE A 77 -7.77 2.29 3.05
N ARG A 78 -7.96 1.78 4.28
CA ARG A 78 -6.86 1.50 5.20
C ARG A 78 -5.82 0.56 4.57
N LYS A 79 -6.26 -0.53 3.94
CA LYS A 79 -5.36 -1.49 3.27
C LYS A 79 -4.57 -0.82 2.15
N THR A 80 -5.21 0.06 1.38
CA THR A 80 -4.57 0.82 0.29
C THR A 80 -3.44 1.71 0.82
N ILE A 81 -3.68 2.45 1.91
CA ILE A 81 -2.67 3.31 2.53
C ILE A 81 -1.50 2.47 3.05
N VAL A 82 -1.79 1.38 3.75
CA VAL A 82 -0.77 0.48 4.31
C VAL A 82 0.10 -0.15 3.21
N ASN A 83 -0.52 -0.64 2.13
CA ASN A 83 0.20 -1.20 0.99
C ASN A 83 1.03 -0.15 0.24
N ALA A 84 0.55 1.10 0.12
CA ALA A 84 1.33 2.19 -0.46
C ALA A 84 2.60 2.49 0.36
N MET A 85 2.49 2.48 1.70
CA MET A 85 3.66 2.64 2.57
C MET A 85 4.61 1.45 2.55
N GLU A 86 4.10 0.22 2.35
CA GLU A 86 4.94 -0.96 2.09
C GLU A 86 5.74 -0.80 0.79
N ILE A 87 5.08 -0.37 -0.30
CA ILE A 87 5.73 -0.10 -1.59
C ILE A 87 6.82 0.95 -1.42
N ALA A 88 6.53 2.06 -0.74
CA ALA A 88 7.52 3.10 -0.45
C ALA A 88 8.72 2.53 0.32
N ALA A 89 8.48 1.74 1.36
CA ALA A 89 9.54 1.11 2.15
C ALA A 89 10.42 0.17 1.30
N VAL A 90 9.82 -0.67 0.47
CA VAL A 90 10.56 -1.59 -0.40
C VAL A 90 11.35 -0.85 -1.47
N ALA A 91 10.79 0.23 -2.03
CA ALA A 91 11.43 1.08 -3.02
C ALA A 91 12.52 2.01 -2.43
N GLY A 92 12.73 1.99 -1.11
CA GLY A 92 13.70 2.85 -0.44
C GLY A 92 13.28 4.32 -0.35
N ILE A 93 11.99 4.61 -0.48
CA ILE A 93 11.41 5.94 -0.34
C ILE A 93 11.14 6.21 1.14
N ALA A 94 11.67 7.33 1.65
CA ALA A 94 11.47 7.71 3.03
C ALA A 94 10.07 8.30 3.29
N SER A 95 9.56 8.15 4.52
CA SER A 95 8.22 8.60 4.88
C SER A 95 8.03 10.11 4.68
N ASP A 96 9.07 10.90 4.97
CA ASP A 96 9.11 12.35 4.77
C ASP A 96 9.10 12.75 3.29
N GLU A 97 9.69 11.95 2.40
CA GLU A 97 9.57 12.14 0.95
C GLU A 97 8.11 11.96 0.47
N VAL A 98 7.40 10.97 1.01
CA VAL A 98 5.97 10.77 0.75
C VAL A 98 5.14 11.93 1.29
N GLU A 99 5.40 12.38 2.52
CA GLU A 99 4.72 13.55 3.11
C GLU A 99 4.96 14.83 2.28
N ALA A 100 6.20 15.04 1.84
CA ALA A 100 6.54 16.18 0.99
C ALA A 100 5.80 16.15 -0.34
N GLU A 101 5.68 14.98 -0.97
CA GLU A 101 4.96 14.80 -2.23
C GLU A 101 3.46 15.04 -2.08
N ILE A 102 2.81 14.45 -1.07
CA ILE A 102 1.39 14.71 -0.76
C ILE A 102 1.18 16.21 -0.48
N GLY A 103 2.10 16.84 0.25
CA GLY A 103 2.07 18.27 0.52
C GLY A 103 2.20 19.11 -0.74
N ARG A 104 3.09 18.73 -1.68
CA ARG A 104 3.22 19.40 -2.99
C ARG A 104 1.91 19.31 -3.75
N TRP A 105 1.38 18.10 -3.94
CA TRP A 105 0.11 17.85 -4.60
C TRP A 105 -1.04 18.67 -4.00
N ALA A 106 -1.15 18.72 -2.67
CA ALA A 106 -2.20 19.47 -1.98
C ALA A 106 -2.13 21.00 -2.20
N ARG A 107 -0.98 21.52 -2.66
CA ARG A 107 -0.77 22.94 -2.98
C ARG A 107 -0.80 23.20 -4.49
N GLU A 108 -0.89 22.17 -5.33
CA GLU A 108 -1.00 22.34 -6.76
C GLU A 108 -2.30 23.09 -7.08
N PRO A 109 -2.25 24.14 -7.92
CA PRO A 109 -3.46 24.81 -8.35
C PRO A 109 -4.34 23.80 -9.11
N VAL A 110 -5.60 23.68 -8.70
CA VAL A 110 -6.59 22.89 -9.43
C VAL A 110 -6.78 23.56 -10.78
N THR A 111 -6.14 23.00 -11.81
CA THR A 111 -6.39 23.40 -13.18
C THR A 111 -7.71 22.75 -13.60
N ALA A 112 -8.69 23.60 -13.93
CA ALA A 112 -10.02 23.20 -14.39
C ALA A 112 -10.01 22.88 -15.89
#